data_AF-A0A167I2E5-F1
#
_entry.id   AF-A0A167I2E5-F1
#
_cell.length_a   1.000
_cell.length_b   1.000
_cell.length_c   1.000
_cell.angle_alpha   90.00
_cell.angle_beta   90.00
_cell.angle_gamma   90.00
#
_symmetry.space_group_name_H-M   'P 1'
#
loop_
_entity.id
_entity.type
_entity.pdbx_description
1 polymer ?
#
loop_
_entity_poly.entity_id
_entity_poly.type
_entity_poly.pdbx_seq_one_letter_code
_entity_poly.pdbx_strand_id
1 'polypeptide(L)'
;MIQRGALADDCISHIELPPASFRGDASKLNVRGGFLHLVRSDTQAWDEEKGIFTYDSSLQDWLNNRVDRLVRIRQAIRNDSVSSKYDVVIIDTQGAVGYLQDAAVNAADMLLIPVKPDIVSAREFVAGSLALIDRHEPAGAMGYSIPAMKAVINHYQNTTDSRNITQLIREQFIELRGKVNVMDTMVPAIAAFPKAATAQIPVHWVDAGKAGDIMHQLMWELIPSLEGKFTPNHKGDLPVLPRPVSNHEPDADLNVEA
;
A
#
# COMPACT_ATOMS: atom_id res chain seq x y z
N MET A 1 4.99 -7.24 19.24
CA MET A 1 3.82 -7.20 18.34
C MET A 1 3.84 -8.33 17.29
N ILE A 2 4.66 -8.26 16.23
CA ILE A 2 4.87 -9.39 15.28
C ILE A 2 5.51 -10.60 15.99
N GLN A 3 6.32 -10.36 17.02
CA GLN A 3 6.89 -11.40 17.88
C GLN A 3 5.85 -12.27 18.60
N ARG A 4 4.62 -11.79 18.81
CA ARG A 4 3.57 -12.58 19.46
C ARG A 4 2.74 -13.41 18.47
N GLY A 5 2.89 -13.16 17.16
CA GLY A 5 2.08 -13.81 16.11
C GLY A 5 0.62 -13.33 16.07
N ALA A 6 0.27 -12.34 16.87
CA ALA A 6 -1.05 -11.71 16.94
C ALA A 6 -0.89 -10.22 17.27
N LEU A 7 -1.78 -9.38 16.72
CA LEU A 7 -1.90 -7.98 17.10
C LEU A 7 -2.93 -7.86 18.23
N ALA A 8 -2.44 -7.72 19.47
CA ALA A 8 -3.28 -7.44 20.62
C ALA A 8 -3.57 -5.93 20.70
N ASP A 9 -4.63 -5.56 21.42
CA ASP A 9 -5.11 -4.17 21.49
C ASP A 9 -4.05 -3.22 22.10
N ASP A 10 -3.15 -3.72 22.96
CA ASP A 10 -2.03 -2.96 23.55
C ASP A 10 -0.99 -2.49 22.52
N CYS A 11 -1.01 -3.07 21.33
CA CYS A 11 -0.08 -2.74 20.26
C CYS A 11 -0.68 -1.72 19.27
N ILE A 12 -1.97 -1.41 19.37
CA ILE A 12 -2.72 -0.59 18.41
C ILE A 12 -2.84 0.83 18.94
N SER A 13 -2.19 1.77 18.28
CA SER A 13 -2.33 3.20 18.56
C SER A 13 -3.55 3.76 17.83
N HIS A 14 -4.49 4.35 18.58
CA HIS A 14 -5.68 4.96 18.02
C HIS A 14 -5.39 6.39 17.54
N ILE A 15 -5.72 6.70 16.28
CA ILE A 15 -5.67 8.08 15.77
C ILE A 15 -7.07 8.66 15.80
N GLU A 16 -7.20 9.85 16.38
CA GLU A 16 -8.38 10.68 16.25
C GLU A 16 -8.36 11.47 14.93
N LEU A 17 -9.44 11.37 14.16
CA LEU A 17 -9.63 12.08 12.89
C LEU A 17 -10.93 12.89 12.92
N PRO A 18 -10.89 14.23 12.78
CA PRO A 18 -9.70 15.06 12.58
C PRO A 18 -8.81 15.16 13.83
N PRO A 19 -7.49 15.42 13.69
CA PRO A 19 -6.63 15.65 14.84
C PRO A 19 -7.03 16.93 15.58
N ALA A 20 -6.77 17.01 16.89
CA ALA A 20 -7.11 18.17 17.71
C ALA A 20 -6.50 19.51 17.21
N SER A 21 -5.43 19.44 16.41
CA SER A 21 -4.80 20.59 15.76
C SER A 21 -5.54 21.11 14.54
N PHE A 22 -6.53 20.37 14.02
CA PHE A 22 -7.30 20.72 12.83
C PHE A 22 -8.16 21.97 13.07
N ARG A 23 -8.12 22.92 12.13
CA ARG A 23 -8.82 24.22 12.23
C ARG A 23 -9.96 24.40 11.23
N GLY A 24 -10.30 23.37 10.45
CA GLY A 24 -11.37 23.43 9.44
C GLY A 24 -12.74 22.99 9.98
N ASP A 25 -13.76 23.05 9.11
CA ASP A 25 -15.11 22.55 9.42
C ASP A 25 -15.12 21.01 9.42
N ALA A 26 -15.13 20.42 10.62
CA ALA A 26 -15.17 18.97 10.81
C ALA A 26 -16.57 18.37 10.56
N SER A 27 -17.64 19.17 10.52
CA SER A 27 -19.03 18.64 10.41
C SER A 27 -19.30 17.87 9.12
N LYS A 28 -18.48 18.11 8.09
CA LYS A 28 -18.54 17.46 6.77
C LYS A 28 -17.40 16.49 6.52
N LEU A 29 -16.56 16.23 7.52
CA LEU A 29 -15.38 15.37 7.41
C LEU A 29 -15.62 14.12 8.24
N ASN A 30 -15.31 12.95 7.66
CA ASN A 30 -15.45 11.66 8.35
C ASN A 30 -16.83 11.41 9.01
N VAL A 31 -17.91 11.94 8.42
CA VAL A 31 -19.28 11.90 9.00
C VAL A 31 -19.76 10.49 9.33
N ARG A 32 -19.24 9.48 8.63
CA ARG A 32 -19.59 8.07 8.81
C ARG A 32 -18.78 7.36 9.91
N GLY A 33 -17.88 8.06 10.60
CA GLY A 33 -17.13 7.52 11.74
C GLY A 33 -16.06 6.49 11.36
N GLY A 34 -15.38 6.67 10.21
CA GLY A 34 -14.22 5.86 9.87
C GLY A 34 -13.06 6.13 10.83
N PHE A 35 -12.18 5.15 11.01
CA PHE A 35 -11.02 5.27 11.88
C PHE A 35 -9.76 4.80 11.17
N LEU A 36 -8.62 5.30 11.65
CA LEU A 36 -7.30 4.84 11.27
C LEU A 36 -6.57 4.51 12.57
N HIS A 37 -6.10 3.28 12.68
CA HIS A 37 -5.23 2.90 13.79
C HIS A 37 -3.84 2.60 13.24
N LEU A 38 -2.82 2.94 14.03
CA LEU A 38 -1.43 2.69 13.68
C LEU A 38 -0.84 1.59 14.54
N VAL A 39 0.02 0.85 13.87
CA VAL A 39 0.77 -0.27 14.39
C VAL A 39 2.22 0.05 14.11
N ARG A 40 3.02 0.29 15.15
CA ARG A 40 4.46 0.46 14.96
C ARG A 40 5.11 -0.92 14.93
N SER A 41 5.86 -1.17 13.86
CA SER A 41 6.66 -2.37 13.73
C SER A 41 7.93 -2.22 14.55
N ASP A 42 7.91 -2.67 15.81
CA ASP A 42 9.06 -2.71 16.70
C ASP A 42 9.22 -4.06 17.40
N THR A 43 10.44 -4.29 17.91
CA THR A 43 10.78 -5.40 18.80
C THR A 43 10.86 -4.87 20.22
N GLN A 44 10.28 -5.64 21.15
CA GLN A 44 10.32 -5.32 22.58
C GLN A 44 11.36 -6.22 23.24
N ALA A 45 12.33 -5.61 23.92
CA ALA A 45 13.27 -6.29 24.81
C ALA A 45 12.95 -5.92 26.25
N TRP A 46 12.85 -6.90 27.14
CA TRP A 46 12.70 -6.62 28.56
C TRP A 46 14.02 -6.10 29.13
N ASP A 47 14.01 -4.88 29.67
CA ASP A 47 15.14 -4.31 30.38
C ASP A 47 15.00 -4.67 31.87
N GLU A 48 15.77 -5.67 32.31
CA GLU A 48 15.72 -6.19 33.68
C GLU A 48 16.06 -5.13 34.73
N GLU A 49 16.95 -4.19 34.42
CA GLU A 49 17.37 -3.13 35.35
C GLU A 49 16.28 -2.07 35.51
N LYS A 50 15.58 -1.74 34.43
CA LYS A 50 14.53 -0.71 34.44
C LYS A 50 13.13 -1.26 34.73
N GLY A 51 12.94 -2.58 34.67
CA GLY A 51 11.65 -3.23 34.84
C GLY A 51 10.61 -2.80 33.78
N ILE A 52 11.06 -2.41 32.59
CA ILE A 52 10.23 -1.95 31.48
C ILE A 52 10.63 -2.64 30.18
N PHE A 53 9.71 -2.72 29.22
CA PHE A 53 10.07 -3.07 27.85
C PHE A 53 10.72 -1.87 27.16
N THR A 54 11.84 -2.11 26.49
CA THR A 54 12.53 -1.16 25.62
C THR A 54 12.34 -1.58 24.16
N TYR A 55 12.28 -0.60 23.27
CA TYR A 55 12.08 -0.82 21.85
C TYR A 55 13.43 -0.78 21.14
N ASP A 56 13.82 -1.87 20.50
CA ASP A 56 14.99 -1.92 19.64
C ASP A 56 14.57 -2.04 18.16
N SER A 57 15.47 -1.65 17.25
CA SER A 57 15.23 -1.68 15.81
C SER A 57 15.49 -3.06 15.19
N SER A 58 15.52 -4.14 16.00
CA SER A 58 16.06 -5.45 15.61
C SER A 58 15.05 -6.40 14.97
N LEU A 59 13.84 -5.96 14.62
CA LEU A 59 12.80 -6.85 14.08
C LEU A 59 13.27 -7.68 12.89
N GLN A 60 14.07 -7.08 12.01
CA GLN A 60 14.63 -7.78 10.86
C GLN A 60 15.63 -8.88 11.29
N ASP A 61 16.47 -8.62 12.30
CA ASP A 61 17.41 -9.59 12.86
C ASP A 61 16.68 -10.70 13.62
N TRP A 62 15.64 -10.34 14.38
CA TRP A 62 14.78 -11.29 15.07
C TRP A 62 14.05 -12.22 14.08
N LEU A 63 13.52 -11.68 12.97
CA LEU A 63 12.88 -12.46 11.92
C LEU A 63 13.87 -13.37 11.19
N ASN A 64 15.10 -12.93 10.97
CA ASN A 64 16.10 -13.68 10.20
C ASN A 64 16.30 -15.11 10.74
N ASN A 65 16.37 -15.27 12.06
CA ASN A 65 16.68 -16.55 12.71
C ASN A 65 15.49 -17.51 12.85
N ARG A 66 14.35 -17.24 12.18
CA ARG A 66 13.11 -18.00 12.35
C ARG A 66 12.74 -18.81 11.12
N VAL A 67 12.21 -20.02 11.37
CA VAL A 67 11.66 -20.90 10.34
C VAL A 67 10.34 -20.33 9.78
N ASP A 68 9.50 -19.72 10.63
CA ASP A 68 8.19 -19.16 10.27
C ASP A 68 8.23 -17.70 9.79
N ARG A 69 9.43 -17.17 9.48
CA ARG A 69 9.64 -15.74 9.19
C ARG A 69 8.74 -15.19 8.07
N LEU A 70 8.53 -15.97 7.01
CA LEU A 70 7.73 -15.54 5.85
C LEU A 70 6.25 -15.35 6.20
N VAL A 71 5.70 -16.12 7.14
CA VAL A 71 4.26 -16.11 7.44
C VAL A 71 3.89 -15.24 8.63
N ARG A 72 4.87 -14.70 9.35
CA ARG A 72 4.64 -14.09 10.67
C ARG A 72 3.70 -12.88 10.62
N ILE A 73 3.90 -11.99 9.64
CA ILE A 73 3.02 -10.83 9.44
C ILE A 73 1.63 -11.29 9.01
N ARG A 74 1.55 -12.25 8.09
CA ARG A 74 0.29 -12.82 7.61
C ARG A 74 -0.53 -13.43 8.75
N GLN A 75 0.10 -14.17 9.65
CA GLN A 75 -0.55 -14.74 10.84
C GLN A 75 -1.11 -13.65 11.76
N ALA A 76 -0.34 -12.58 11.99
CA ALA A 76 -0.77 -11.49 12.86
C ALA A 76 -1.98 -10.72 12.29
N ILE A 77 -2.01 -10.51 10.97
CA ILE A 77 -3.10 -9.79 10.29
C ILE A 77 -4.34 -10.67 10.10
N ARG A 78 -4.17 -11.98 9.87
CA ARG A 78 -5.28 -12.94 9.75
C ARG A 78 -5.85 -13.39 11.09
N ASN A 79 -5.30 -12.92 12.20
CA ASN A 79 -5.90 -13.14 13.50
C ASN A 79 -7.27 -12.44 13.54
N ASP A 80 -8.26 -13.09 14.15
CA ASP A 80 -9.62 -12.58 14.25
C ASP A 80 -9.69 -11.20 14.92
N SER A 81 -8.75 -10.89 15.83
CA SER A 81 -8.63 -9.55 16.44
C SER A 81 -8.42 -8.42 15.43
N VAL A 82 -7.93 -8.73 14.23
CA VAL A 82 -7.70 -7.79 13.13
C VAL A 82 -8.72 -8.03 12.02
N SER A 83 -8.85 -9.27 11.52
CA SER A 83 -9.67 -9.54 10.34
C SER A 83 -11.16 -9.27 10.54
N SER A 84 -11.67 -9.31 11.78
CA SER A 84 -13.07 -8.95 12.08
C SER A 84 -13.29 -7.44 12.30
N LYS A 85 -12.22 -6.66 12.52
CA LYS A 85 -12.29 -5.25 12.93
C LYS A 85 -11.90 -4.26 11.82
N TYR A 86 -11.15 -4.69 10.81
CA TYR A 86 -10.60 -3.80 9.78
C TYR A 86 -10.95 -4.27 8.37
N ASP A 87 -11.43 -3.36 7.54
CA ASP A 87 -11.68 -3.62 6.11
C ASP A 87 -10.39 -3.65 5.29
N VAL A 88 -9.39 -2.87 5.71
CA VAL A 88 -8.12 -2.66 4.98
C VAL A 88 -6.96 -2.60 5.97
N VAL A 89 -5.86 -3.27 5.64
CA VAL A 89 -4.57 -3.15 6.33
C VAL A 89 -3.53 -2.64 5.35
N ILE A 90 -2.85 -1.55 5.71
CA ILE A 90 -1.75 -0.97 4.93
C ILE A 90 -0.45 -1.34 5.63
N ILE A 91 0.43 -2.06 4.93
CA ILE A 91 1.78 -2.37 5.41
C ILE A 91 2.74 -1.38 4.75
N ASP A 92 3.16 -0.38 5.51
CA ASP A 92 4.20 0.55 5.06
C ASP A 92 5.58 -0.05 5.32
N THR A 93 6.41 -0.13 4.28
CA THR A 93 7.75 -0.73 4.36
C THR A 93 8.80 0.33 4.06
N GLN A 94 9.98 0.20 4.67
CA GLN A 94 11.11 1.11 4.38
C GLN A 94 11.66 0.98 2.96
N GLY A 95 11.18 0.03 2.14
CA GLY A 95 11.65 -0.21 0.77
C GLY A 95 13.00 -0.93 0.65
N ALA A 96 13.62 -1.31 1.78
CA ALA A 96 14.85 -2.10 1.79
C ALA A 96 14.59 -3.58 1.53
N VAL A 97 15.44 -4.20 0.72
CA VAL A 97 15.40 -5.65 0.48
C VAL A 97 15.78 -6.39 1.75
N GLY A 98 14.93 -7.32 2.18
CA GLY A 98 15.21 -8.16 3.35
C GLY A 98 14.00 -8.97 3.84
N TYR A 99 14.22 -9.72 4.91
CA TYR A 99 13.23 -10.67 5.45
C TYR A 99 11.92 -10.03 5.86
N LEU A 100 11.95 -8.79 6.35
CA LEU A 100 10.74 -8.07 6.74
C LEU A 100 9.92 -7.68 5.51
N GLN A 101 10.58 -7.26 4.42
CA GLN A 101 9.91 -7.00 3.14
C GLN A 101 9.29 -8.28 2.59
N ASP A 102 10.02 -9.41 2.62
CA ASP A 102 9.49 -10.68 2.11
C ASP A 102 8.27 -11.17 2.91
N ALA A 103 8.30 -11.03 4.25
CA ALA A 103 7.16 -11.33 5.10
C ALA A 103 5.96 -10.41 4.82
N ALA A 104 6.21 -9.12 4.50
CA ALA A 104 5.17 -8.17 4.13
C ALA A 104 4.54 -8.51 2.78
N VAL A 105 5.36 -8.84 1.78
CA VAL A 105 4.90 -9.30 0.46
C VAL A 105 4.02 -10.53 0.59
N ASN A 106 4.44 -11.51 1.39
CA ASN A 106 3.66 -12.73 1.62
C ASN A 106 2.35 -12.50 2.39
N ALA A 107 2.28 -11.42 3.19
CA ALA A 107 1.09 -11.05 3.93
C ALA A 107 0.08 -10.24 3.11
N ALA A 108 0.53 -9.56 2.06
CA ALA A 108 -0.29 -8.68 1.25
C ALA A 108 -1.14 -9.44 0.23
N ASP A 109 -2.34 -8.92 -0.05
CA ASP A 109 -3.14 -9.35 -1.20
C ASP A 109 -2.77 -8.56 -2.47
N MET A 110 -2.19 -7.37 -2.30
CA MET A 110 -1.76 -6.47 -3.37
C MET A 110 -0.57 -5.62 -2.91
N LEU A 111 0.38 -5.35 -3.81
CA LEU A 111 1.44 -4.38 -3.62
C LEU A 111 1.10 -3.09 -4.38
N LEU A 112 1.12 -1.96 -3.68
CA LEU A 112 1.03 -0.64 -4.28
C LEU A 112 2.43 -0.02 -4.31
N ILE A 113 2.88 0.37 -5.50
CA ILE A 113 4.26 0.82 -5.70
C ILE A 113 4.29 2.20 -6.35
N PRO A 114 4.62 3.26 -5.59
CA PRO A 114 4.77 4.60 -6.15
C PRO A 114 6.03 4.71 -7.00
N VAL A 115 5.91 5.27 -8.21
CA VAL A 115 7.02 5.44 -9.16
C VAL A 115 7.05 6.87 -9.65
N LYS A 116 8.22 7.53 -9.55
CA LYS A 116 8.39 8.87 -10.12
C LYS A 116 8.53 8.80 -11.64
N PRO A 117 8.02 9.78 -12.40
CA PRO A 117 8.14 9.82 -13.85
C PRO A 117 9.53 10.30 -14.28
N ASP A 118 10.57 9.56 -13.89
CA ASP A 118 11.94 9.73 -14.33
C ASP A 118 12.54 8.36 -14.71
N ILE A 119 13.46 8.37 -15.68
CA ILE A 119 13.97 7.14 -16.30
C ILE A 119 14.80 6.28 -15.33
N VAL A 120 15.45 6.90 -14.34
CA VAL A 120 16.29 6.18 -13.38
C VAL A 120 15.40 5.44 -12.39
N SER A 121 14.44 6.13 -11.78
CA SER A 121 13.42 5.52 -10.90
C SER A 121 12.65 4.40 -11.60
N ALA A 122 12.32 4.57 -12.88
CA ALA A 122 11.66 3.55 -13.67
C ALA A 122 12.50 2.26 -13.80
N ARG A 123 13.78 2.40 -14.15
CA ARG A 123 14.69 1.26 -14.31
C ARG A 123 14.98 0.57 -12.99
N GLU A 124 15.21 1.34 -11.93
CA GLU A 124 15.39 0.80 -10.58
C GLU A 124 14.15 0.05 -10.13
N PHE A 125 12.96 0.58 -10.43
CA PHE A 125 11.70 -0.09 -10.16
C PHE A 125 11.59 -1.42 -10.93
N VAL A 126 11.84 -1.44 -12.24
CA VAL A 126 11.72 -2.66 -13.06
C VAL A 126 12.67 -3.73 -12.55
N ALA A 127 13.93 -3.35 -12.32
CA ALA A 127 14.93 -4.25 -11.77
C ALA A 127 14.55 -4.78 -10.37
N GLY A 128 14.11 -3.90 -9.48
CA GLY A 128 13.67 -4.26 -8.13
C GLY A 128 12.44 -5.17 -8.13
N SER A 129 11.49 -4.92 -9.03
CA SER A 129 10.27 -5.74 -9.17
C SER A 129 10.57 -7.11 -9.75
N LEU A 130 11.43 -7.22 -10.77
CA LEU A 130 11.91 -8.52 -11.26
C LEU A 130 12.62 -9.31 -10.16
N ALA A 131 13.51 -8.67 -9.41
CA ALA A 131 14.21 -9.32 -8.31
C ALA A 131 13.26 -9.78 -7.19
N LEU A 132 12.17 -9.04 -6.93
CA LEU A 132 11.11 -9.46 -6.02
C LEU A 132 10.35 -10.66 -6.58
N ILE A 133 9.94 -10.60 -7.85
CA ILE A 133 9.24 -11.70 -8.53
C ILE A 133 10.07 -12.98 -8.46
N ASP A 134 11.32 -12.93 -8.93
CA ASP A 134 12.20 -14.10 -8.98
C ASP A 134 12.47 -14.68 -7.57
N ARG A 135 12.49 -13.84 -6.53
CA ARG A 135 12.68 -14.29 -5.13
C ARG A 135 11.43 -14.95 -4.53
N HIS A 136 10.24 -14.54 -4.95
CA HIS A 136 8.96 -15.03 -4.41
C HIS A 136 8.31 -16.12 -5.27
N GLU A 137 8.64 -16.23 -6.55
CA GLU A 137 8.12 -17.24 -7.47
C GLU A 137 8.32 -18.68 -6.95
N PRO A 138 9.47 -19.06 -6.37
CA PRO A 138 9.66 -20.39 -5.78
C PRO A 138 8.72 -20.69 -4.60
N ALA A 139 8.22 -19.66 -3.90
CA ALA A 139 7.27 -19.83 -2.81
C ALA A 139 5.90 -20.36 -3.28
N GLY A 140 5.64 -20.32 -4.59
CA GLY A 140 4.50 -20.99 -5.26
C GLY A 140 4.39 -22.47 -4.92
N ALA A 141 5.52 -23.18 -4.82
CA ALA A 141 5.54 -24.60 -4.44
C ALA A 141 5.04 -24.86 -3.01
N MET A 142 5.00 -23.83 -2.16
CA MET A 142 4.47 -23.87 -0.79
C MET A 142 3.04 -23.31 -0.70
N GLY A 143 2.38 -23.03 -1.83
CA GLY A 143 1.04 -22.48 -1.89
C GLY A 143 0.97 -20.96 -1.68
N TYR A 144 2.09 -20.25 -1.79
CA TYR A 144 2.11 -18.78 -1.75
C TYR A 144 2.13 -18.20 -3.16
N SER A 145 1.23 -17.26 -3.43
CA SER A 145 1.23 -16.52 -4.68
C SER A 145 1.89 -15.16 -4.49
N ILE A 146 2.56 -14.66 -5.54
CA ILE A 146 2.98 -13.27 -5.59
C ILE A 146 1.70 -12.40 -5.63
N PRO A 147 1.54 -11.43 -4.71
CA PRO A 147 0.39 -10.51 -4.72
C PRO A 147 0.32 -9.69 -6.01
N ALA A 148 -0.88 -9.24 -6.37
CA ALA A 148 -1.05 -8.35 -7.51
C ALA A 148 -0.23 -7.08 -7.32
N MET A 149 0.62 -6.72 -8.28
CA MET A 149 1.44 -5.52 -8.21
C MET A 149 0.81 -4.38 -9.00
N LYS A 150 0.57 -3.25 -8.34
CA LYS A 150 0.02 -2.04 -8.95
C LYS A 150 1.01 -0.89 -8.80
N ALA A 151 1.44 -0.34 -9.92
CA ALA A 151 2.35 0.79 -9.94
C ALA A 151 1.58 2.08 -10.17
N VAL A 152 1.79 3.07 -9.30
CA VAL A 152 1.15 4.39 -9.40
C VAL A 152 2.21 5.43 -9.75
N ILE A 153 1.98 6.18 -10.83
CA ILE A 153 2.88 7.27 -11.19
C ILE A 153 2.65 8.42 -10.22
N ASN A 154 3.69 8.78 -9.48
CA ASN A 154 3.67 9.76 -8.41
C ASN A 154 4.57 10.96 -8.72
N HIS A 155 4.22 12.14 -8.23
CA HIS A 155 4.90 13.41 -8.55
C HIS A 155 4.90 13.76 -10.05
N TYR A 156 3.84 13.41 -10.77
CA TYR A 156 3.68 13.79 -12.18
C TYR A 156 3.58 15.31 -12.37
N GLN A 157 4.27 15.85 -13.40
CA GLN A 157 4.18 17.24 -13.82
C GLN A 157 3.60 17.32 -15.24
N ASN A 158 2.76 18.33 -15.53
CA ASN A 158 2.16 18.48 -16.87
C ASN A 158 3.14 19.13 -17.86
N THR A 159 4.27 18.47 -18.10
CA THR A 159 5.26 18.86 -19.12
C THR A 159 5.30 17.82 -20.24
N THR A 160 5.79 18.21 -21.42
CA THR A 160 5.98 17.26 -22.53
C THR A 160 6.94 16.14 -22.16
N ASP A 161 8.02 16.47 -21.44
CA ASP A 161 9.01 15.51 -20.98
C ASP A 161 8.40 14.48 -20.02
N SER A 162 7.65 14.92 -19.01
CA SER A 162 6.97 14.02 -18.07
C SER A 162 5.94 13.11 -18.76
N ARG A 163 5.27 13.58 -19.82
CA ARG A 163 4.37 12.72 -20.63
C ARG A 163 5.15 11.64 -21.40
N ASN A 164 6.25 12.03 -22.05
CA ASN A 164 7.10 11.09 -22.78
C ASN A 164 7.70 10.04 -21.84
N ILE A 165 8.22 10.46 -20.69
CA ILE A 165 8.78 9.53 -19.69
C ILE A 165 7.68 8.62 -19.12
N THR A 166 6.50 9.14 -18.84
CA THR A 166 5.36 8.32 -18.39
C THR A 166 5.01 7.22 -19.40
N GLN A 167 5.03 7.54 -20.69
CA GLN A 167 4.78 6.54 -21.74
C GLN A 167 5.90 5.48 -21.78
N LEU A 168 7.16 5.90 -21.71
CA LEU A 168 8.30 4.98 -21.64
C LEU A 168 8.24 4.07 -20.40
N ILE A 169 7.79 4.60 -19.26
CA ILE A 169 7.54 3.82 -18.05
C ILE A 169 6.49 2.75 -18.33
N ARG A 170 5.33 3.11 -18.90
CA ARG A 170 4.30 2.12 -19.24
C ARG A 170 4.83 1.02 -20.16
N GLU A 171 5.65 1.38 -21.15
CA GLU A 171 6.27 0.43 -22.07
C GLU A 171 7.25 -0.51 -21.36
N GLN A 172 8.13 0.01 -20.49
CA GLN A 172 9.07 -0.82 -19.73
C GLN A 172 8.38 -1.81 -18.80
N PHE A 173 7.20 -1.48 -18.30
CA PHE A 173 6.49 -2.36 -17.37
C PHE A 173 5.85 -3.57 -18.05
N ILE A 174 5.69 -3.52 -19.38
CA ILE A 174 5.32 -4.69 -20.18
C ILE A 174 6.36 -5.83 -19.99
N GLU A 175 7.62 -5.48 -19.71
CA GLU A 175 8.70 -6.44 -19.46
C GLU A 175 8.51 -7.25 -18.16
N LEU A 176 7.64 -6.82 -17.25
CA LEU A 176 7.41 -7.45 -15.95
C LEU A 176 6.45 -8.66 -16.02
N ARG A 177 6.49 -9.41 -17.13
CA ARG A 177 5.74 -10.66 -17.38
C ARG A 177 4.22 -10.54 -17.11
N GLY A 178 3.65 -9.36 -17.32
CA GLY A 178 2.24 -9.06 -17.01
C GLY A 178 1.89 -9.11 -15.51
N LYS A 179 2.88 -9.23 -14.61
CA LYS A 179 2.67 -9.31 -13.16
C LYS A 179 2.46 -7.95 -12.51
N VAL A 180 2.85 -6.86 -13.20
CA VAL A 180 2.70 -5.49 -12.71
C VAL A 180 1.74 -4.73 -13.61
N ASN A 181 0.74 -4.11 -13.01
CA ASN A 181 -0.21 -3.23 -13.68
C ASN A 181 0.11 -1.76 -13.36
N VAL A 182 0.37 -0.93 -14.39
CA VAL A 182 0.52 0.51 -14.21
C VAL A 182 -0.86 1.16 -14.20
N MET A 183 -1.19 1.79 -13.07
CA MET A 183 -2.48 2.45 -12.84
C MET A 183 -2.69 3.62 -13.80
N ASP A 184 -3.94 3.88 -14.19
CA ASP A 184 -4.30 4.99 -15.07
C ASP A 184 -4.24 6.32 -14.32
N THR A 185 -4.70 6.31 -13.07
CA THR A 185 -4.61 7.44 -12.16
C THR A 185 -3.16 7.76 -11.84
N MET A 186 -2.79 9.04 -12.01
CA MET A 186 -1.48 9.58 -11.66
C MET A 186 -1.62 10.63 -10.56
N VAL A 187 -0.68 10.62 -9.61
CA VAL A 187 -0.61 11.60 -8.53
C VAL A 187 0.31 12.75 -8.95
N PRO A 188 -0.21 13.97 -9.15
CA PRO A 188 0.59 15.10 -9.63
C PRO A 188 1.38 15.78 -8.50
N ALA A 189 2.48 16.42 -8.86
CA ALA A 189 3.27 17.26 -7.97
C ALA A 189 2.58 18.62 -7.71
N ILE A 190 1.49 18.62 -6.94
CA ILE A 190 0.76 19.82 -6.53
C ILE A 190 0.94 20.12 -5.04
N ALA A 191 0.81 21.39 -4.66
CA ALA A 191 1.04 21.84 -3.28
C ALA A 191 0.06 21.26 -2.24
N ALA A 192 -1.09 20.70 -2.65
CA ALA A 192 -2.07 20.12 -1.74
C ALA A 192 -1.52 18.93 -0.94
N PHE A 193 -0.80 18.01 -1.59
CA PHE A 193 -0.22 16.82 -0.94
C PHE A 193 0.78 17.14 0.18
N PRO A 194 1.84 17.95 -0.04
CA PRO A 194 2.76 18.29 1.03
C PRO A 194 2.09 19.12 2.13
N LYS A 195 1.15 20.03 1.81
CA LYS A 195 0.38 20.77 2.82
C LYS A 195 -0.42 19.83 3.72
N ALA A 196 -1.11 18.86 3.13
CA ALA A 196 -1.88 17.86 3.86
C ALA A 196 -0.99 16.95 4.72
N ALA A 197 0.16 16.54 4.19
CA ALA A 197 1.15 15.76 4.92
C ALA A 197 1.72 16.52 6.14
N THR A 198 2.09 17.80 5.97
CA THR A 198 2.53 18.66 7.09
C THR A 198 1.44 18.84 8.13
N ALA A 199 0.19 18.97 7.71
CA ALA A 199 -0.96 19.08 8.60
C ALA A 199 -1.43 17.73 9.17
N GLN A 200 -0.84 16.61 8.74
CA GLN A 200 -1.20 15.24 9.14
C GLN A 200 -2.70 14.93 8.94
N ILE A 201 -3.26 15.37 7.81
CA ILE A 201 -4.65 15.14 7.43
C ILE A 201 -4.75 14.57 6.02
N PRO A 202 -5.85 13.88 5.66
CA PRO A 202 -6.10 13.44 4.30
C PRO A 202 -6.11 14.60 3.31
N VAL A 203 -5.48 14.43 2.13
CA VAL A 203 -5.35 15.50 1.13
C VAL A 203 -6.69 16.03 0.63
N HIS A 204 -7.71 15.17 0.54
CA HIS A 204 -9.06 15.54 0.12
C HIS A 204 -9.75 16.48 1.12
N TRP A 205 -9.21 16.68 2.33
CA TRP A 205 -9.69 17.70 3.28
C TRP A 205 -9.08 19.08 3.02
N VAL A 206 -7.91 19.12 2.39
CA VAL A 206 -7.22 20.37 1.98
C VAL A 206 -7.74 20.83 0.61
N ASP A 207 -7.92 19.88 -0.31
CA ASP A 207 -8.43 20.12 -1.66
C ASP A 207 -9.43 19.02 -2.03
N ALA A 208 -10.71 19.26 -1.75
CA ALA A 208 -11.80 18.34 -2.05
C ALA A 208 -12.17 18.30 -3.54
N GLY A 209 -11.64 19.23 -4.35
CA GLY A 209 -11.79 19.22 -5.79
C GLY A 209 -10.70 18.35 -6.41
N LYS A 210 -9.64 18.98 -6.92
CA LYS A 210 -8.66 18.30 -7.77
C LYS A 210 -7.97 17.13 -7.06
N ALA A 211 -7.42 17.34 -5.86
CA ALA A 211 -6.78 16.25 -5.12
C ALA A 211 -7.79 15.20 -4.65
N GLY A 212 -9.01 15.61 -4.29
CA GLY A 212 -10.14 14.74 -4.00
C GLY A 212 -10.46 13.81 -5.17
N ASP A 213 -10.66 14.35 -6.37
CA ASP A 213 -10.94 13.61 -7.60
C ASP A 213 -9.87 12.54 -7.86
N ILE A 214 -8.59 12.93 -7.79
CA ILE A 214 -7.46 12.02 -8.00
C ILE A 214 -7.47 10.87 -6.98
N MET A 215 -7.70 11.16 -5.70
CA MET A 215 -7.76 10.12 -4.68
C MET A 215 -8.96 9.20 -4.85
N HIS A 216 -10.12 9.69 -5.31
CA HIS A 216 -11.26 8.84 -5.64
C HIS A 216 -10.96 7.91 -6.82
N GLN A 217 -10.40 8.44 -7.91
CA GLN A 217 -10.02 7.61 -9.07
C GLN A 217 -9.00 6.53 -8.67
N LEU A 218 -7.98 6.91 -7.89
CA LEU A 218 -6.98 5.96 -7.38
C LEU A 218 -7.66 4.87 -6.53
N MET A 219 -8.55 5.25 -5.62
CA MET A 219 -9.28 4.29 -4.78
C MET A 219 -10.22 3.39 -5.56
N TRP A 220 -10.88 3.89 -6.62
CA TRP A 220 -11.74 3.09 -7.48
C TRP A 220 -10.95 2.09 -8.33
N GLU A 221 -9.75 2.45 -8.77
CA GLU A 221 -8.85 1.51 -9.44
C GLU A 221 -8.25 0.46 -8.49
N LEU A 222 -7.96 0.84 -7.24
CA LEU A 222 -7.47 -0.09 -6.21
C LEU A 222 -8.56 -1.04 -5.74
N ILE A 223 -9.74 -0.49 -5.42
CA ILE A 223 -10.89 -1.18 -4.86
C ILE A 223 -12.12 -0.86 -5.73
N PRO A 224 -12.37 -1.65 -6.80
CA PRO A 224 -13.45 -1.40 -7.75
C PRO A 224 -14.84 -1.28 -7.12
N SER A 225 -15.09 -1.97 -6.00
CA SER A 225 -16.38 -1.90 -5.28
C SER A 225 -16.65 -0.54 -4.61
N LEU A 226 -15.69 0.38 -4.63
CA LEU A 226 -15.86 1.76 -4.17
C LEU A 226 -16.24 2.73 -5.29
N GLU A 227 -16.28 2.29 -6.54
CA GLU A 227 -16.62 3.14 -7.68
C GLU A 227 -17.96 3.87 -7.48
N GLY A 228 -17.97 5.17 -7.78
CA GLY A 228 -19.12 6.04 -7.56
C GLY A 228 -19.42 6.37 -6.09
N LYS A 229 -18.67 5.83 -5.12
CA LYS A 229 -18.76 6.25 -3.72
C LYS A 229 -17.85 7.44 -3.49
N PHE A 230 -18.40 8.44 -2.80
CA PHE A 230 -17.74 9.72 -2.54
C PHE A 230 -17.57 10.00 -1.07
N THR A 231 -16.49 10.71 -0.72
CA THR A 231 -16.33 11.29 0.62
C THR A 231 -17.35 12.41 0.83
N PRO A 232 -17.79 12.69 2.08
CA PRO A 232 -18.90 13.63 2.32
C PRO A 232 -18.62 15.08 1.90
N ASN A 233 -17.35 15.45 1.74
CA ASN A 233 -16.92 16.78 1.31
C ASN A 233 -16.71 16.90 -0.22
N HIS A 234 -16.91 15.83 -0.97
CA HIS A 234 -16.79 15.80 -2.42
C HIS A 234 -18.11 16.21 -3.10
N LYS A 235 -18.04 16.77 -4.32
CA LYS A 235 -19.22 17.28 -5.05
C LYS A 235 -20.12 16.19 -5.65
N GLY A 236 -19.54 15.03 -5.94
CA GLY A 236 -20.25 13.85 -6.45
C GLY A 236 -20.43 13.82 -7.98
N ASP A 237 -19.66 14.63 -8.71
CA ASP A 237 -19.75 14.84 -10.15
C ASP A 237 -18.54 14.28 -10.93
N LEU A 238 -17.78 13.37 -10.32
CA LEU A 238 -16.62 12.75 -10.96
C LEU A 238 -17.05 11.59 -11.87
N PRO A 239 -16.74 11.63 -13.17
CA PRO A 239 -17.05 10.52 -14.07
C PRO A 239 -16.21 9.29 -13.74
N VAL A 240 -16.81 8.12 -13.92
CA VAL A 240 -16.09 6.85 -13.97
C VAL A 240 -15.31 6.80 -15.28
N LEU A 241 -13.99 6.65 -15.19
CA LEU A 241 -13.15 6.48 -16.37
C LEU A 241 -13.36 5.07 -16.96
N PRO A 242 -13.46 4.93 -18.29
CA PRO A 242 -13.51 3.62 -18.92
C PRO A 242 -12.22 2.86 -18.61
N ARG A 243 -12.33 1.71 -17.96
CA ARG A 243 -11.17 0.83 -17.77
C ARG A 243 -10.93 0.04 -19.05
N PRO A 244 -9.69 -0.09 -19.53
CA PRO A 244 -9.40 -1.05 -20.58
C PRO A 244 -9.79 -2.45 -20.09
N VAL A 245 -10.58 -3.18 -20.88
CA VAL A 245 -10.95 -4.56 -20.58
C VAL A 245 -9.65 -5.38 -20.63
N SER A 246 -9.21 -5.93 -19.50
CA SER A 246 -8.06 -6.83 -19.50
C SER A 246 -8.50 -8.14 -20.17
N ASN A 247 -8.11 -8.34 -21.43
CA ASN A 247 -8.31 -9.60 -22.16
C ASN A 247 -7.31 -10.70 -21.70
N HIS A 248 -6.91 -10.69 -20.43
CA HIS A 248 -6.24 -11.85 -19.86
C HIS A 248 -7.32 -12.81 -19.38
N GLU A 249 -7.67 -13.76 -20.25
CA GLU A 249 -8.26 -15.02 -19.80
C GLU A 249 -7.38 -15.57 -18.67
N PRO A 250 -7.98 -16.04 -17.56
CA PRO A 250 -7.20 -16.80 -16.57
C PRO A 250 -6.58 -17.99 -17.30
N ASP A 251 -5.26 -18.18 -17.16
CA ASP A 251 -4.56 -19.37 -17.65
C ASP A 251 -5.34 -20.61 -17.23
N ALA A 252 -6.06 -21.20 -18.19
CA ALA A 252 -6.84 -22.41 -18.03
C ALA A 252 -5.98 -23.66 -18.29
N ASP A 253 -4.65 -23.53 -18.24
CA ASP A 253 -3.70 -24.61 -18.51
C ASP A 253 -2.98 -25.06 -17.23
N LEU A 254 -3.73 -25.62 -16.28
CA LEU A 254 -3.19 -26.56 -15.29
C LEU A 254 -4.23 -27.63 -14.88
N ASN A 255 -5.06 -28.08 -15.81
CA ASN A 255 -5.95 -29.22 -15.59
C ASN A 255 -6.10 -30.10 -16.84
N VAL A 256 -5.00 -30.39 -17.54
CA VAL A 256 -4.92 -31.58 -18.39
C VAL A 256 -3.48 -32.07 -18.38
N GLU A 257 -3.18 -33.06 -17.53
CA GLU A 257 -2.45 -34.27 -17.92
C GLU A 257 -2.53 -35.30 -16.77
N ALA A 258 -2.57 -36.56 -17.20
CA ALA A 258 -3.08 -37.76 -16.54
C ALA A 258 -2.41 -38.20 -15.23
#